data_AF-A0A3D3GIK2-F1
#
_entry.id   AF-A0A3D3GIK2-F1
#
_cell.length_a   1.000
_cell.length_b   1.000
_cell.length_c   1.000
_cell.angle_alpha   90.00
_cell.angle_beta   90.00
_cell.angle_gamma   90.00
#
_symmetry.space_group_name_H-M   'P 1'
#
loop_
_entity.id
_entity.type
_entity.pdbx_description
1 polymer ?
#
loop_
_entity_poly.entity_id
_entity_poly.type
_entity_poly.pdbx_seq_one_letter_code
_entity_poly.pdbx_strand_id
1 'polypeptide(L)'
;MKSRPATPESPGSRESNDAIIEQLEQLARALGPWRDSIVLGGGVALIVYDCCMAKTHAQPIGTADLDFLIPRRPVLPTNIASLSTVLKDLGFQIHTK
;
A
#
# COMPACT_ATOMS: atom_id res chain seq x y z
N MET A 1 -13.23 -35.86 11.14
CA MET A 1 -12.97 -34.50 10.61
C MET A 1 -13.11 -34.57 9.09
N LYS A 2 -14.07 -33.86 8.48
CA LYS A 2 -14.20 -33.80 7.01
C LYS A 2 -13.36 -32.62 6.52
N SER A 3 -12.36 -32.89 5.69
CA SER A 3 -11.56 -31.86 5.00
C SER A 3 -12.44 -31.09 4.03
N ARG A 4 -12.49 -29.76 4.18
CA ARG A 4 -13.15 -28.86 3.24
C ARG A 4 -12.35 -28.86 1.93
N PRO A 5 -12.97 -29.00 0.75
CA PRO A 5 -12.25 -28.89 -0.51
C PRO A 5 -11.73 -27.47 -0.67
N ALA A 6 -10.49 -27.34 -1.14
CA ALA A 6 -9.92 -26.05 -1.50
C ALA A 6 -10.74 -25.45 -2.65
N THR A 7 -11.31 -24.27 -2.40
CA THR A 7 -12.06 -23.51 -3.41
C THR A 7 -11.10 -23.11 -4.54
N PRO A 8 -11.48 -23.22 -5.82
CA PRO A 8 -10.64 -22.74 -6.92
C PRO A 8 -10.37 -21.25 -6.75
N GLU A 9 -9.12 -20.82 -6.91
CA GLU A 9 -8.77 -19.40 -6.90
C GLU A 9 -9.51 -18.69 -8.05
N SER A 10 -10.28 -17.66 -7.71
CA SER A 10 -10.94 -16.80 -8.70
C SER A 10 -9.85 -15.99 -9.42
N PRO A 11 -9.77 -16.03 -10.77
CA PRO A 11 -8.77 -15.28 -11.55
C PRO A 11 -8.75 -13.78 -11.26
N GLY A 12 -9.92 -13.17 -10.98
CA GLY A 12 -10.05 -11.73 -10.74
C GLY A 12 -9.48 -11.25 -9.41
N SER A 13 -9.01 -12.18 -8.58
CA SER A 13 -8.56 -11.91 -7.24
C SER A 13 -7.08 -11.49 -7.24
N ARG A 14 -6.24 -12.12 -8.07
CA ARG A 14 -4.81 -11.80 -8.23
C ARG A 14 -4.60 -10.52 -9.04
N GLU A 15 -5.41 -10.33 -10.08
CA GLU A 15 -5.46 -9.09 -10.87
C GLU A 15 -5.74 -7.86 -10.00
N SER A 16 -6.55 -8.03 -8.94
CA SER A 16 -6.85 -6.96 -7.99
C SER A 16 -5.65 -6.57 -7.13
N ASN A 17 -4.80 -7.53 -6.73
CA ASN A 17 -3.60 -7.22 -5.94
C ASN A 17 -2.51 -6.56 -6.80
N ASP A 18 -2.31 -7.04 -8.02
CA ASP A 18 -1.32 -6.45 -8.94
C ASP A 18 -1.65 -4.98 -9.24
N ALA A 19 -2.94 -4.65 -9.43
CA ALA A 19 -3.38 -3.27 -9.60
C ALA A 19 -3.14 -2.40 -8.37
N ILE A 20 -3.28 -2.96 -7.15
CA ILE A 20 -2.98 -2.24 -5.90
C ILE A 20 -1.48 -1.99 -5.77
N ILE A 21 -0.66 -2.99 -6.10
CA ILE A 21 0.81 -2.85 -6.10
C ILE A 21 1.24 -1.80 -7.12
N GLU A 22 0.67 -1.79 -8.33
CA GLU A 22 0.99 -0.77 -9.34
C GLU A 22 0.64 0.64 -8.84
N GLN A 23 -0.53 0.83 -8.25
CA GLN A 23 -0.93 2.11 -7.66
C GLN A 23 0.01 2.53 -6.53
N LEU A 24 0.42 1.58 -5.69
CA LEU A 24 1.37 1.82 -4.61
C LEU A 24 2.74 2.27 -5.14
N GLU A 25 3.23 1.64 -6.20
CA GLU A 25 4.49 2.05 -6.84
C GLU A 25 4.38 3.44 -7.49
N GLN A 26 3.26 3.75 -8.15
CA GLN A 26 3.01 5.07 -8.72
C GLN A 26 2.99 6.13 -7.62
N LEU A 27 2.31 5.86 -6.50
CA LEU A 27 2.32 6.73 -5.34
C LEU A 27 3.73 6.90 -4.77
N ALA A 28 4.50 5.81 -4.59
CA ALA A 28 5.86 5.88 -4.08
C ALA A 28 6.79 6.72 -4.99
N ARG A 29 6.63 6.63 -6.32
CA ARG A 29 7.35 7.50 -7.27
C ARG A 29 6.95 8.97 -7.07
N ALA A 30 5.66 9.23 -6.93
CA ALA A 30 5.10 10.58 -6.77
C ALA A 30 5.47 11.23 -5.42
N LEU A 31 5.59 10.45 -4.36
CA LEU A 31 5.99 10.91 -3.03
C LEU A 31 7.47 11.35 -2.97
N GLY A 32 8.28 10.97 -3.94
CA GLY A 32 9.70 11.32 -3.98
C GLY A 32 10.43 10.87 -2.70
N PRO A 33 11.26 11.71 -2.07
CA PRO A 33 12.01 11.34 -0.86
C PRO A 33 11.16 10.94 0.34
N TRP A 34 9.86 11.29 0.37
CA TRP A 34 8.97 10.85 1.44
C TRP A 34 8.75 9.34 1.43
N ARG A 35 8.86 8.68 0.27
CA ARG A 35 8.64 7.23 0.16
C ARG A 35 9.58 6.42 1.06
N ASP A 36 10.79 6.92 1.29
CA ASP A 36 11.82 6.24 2.09
C ASP A 36 11.62 6.48 3.60
N SER A 37 10.71 7.38 3.96
CA SER A 37 10.37 7.73 5.35
C SER A 37 9.02 7.21 5.81
N ILE A 38 8.12 6.77 4.92
CA ILE A 38 6.81 6.25 5.31
C ILE A 38 6.87 4.75 5.61
N VAL A 39 5.98 4.30 6.50
CA VAL A 39 5.80 2.88 6.80
C VAL A 39 4.40 2.48 6.38
N LEU A 40 4.29 1.51 5.47
CA LEU A 40 2.99 0.98 5.04
C LEU A 40 2.27 0.30 6.21
N GLY A 41 0.98 0.56 6.33
CA GLY A 41 0.12 -0.01 7.36
C GLY A 41 -1.17 -0.59 6.75
N GLY A 42 -2.14 -0.87 7.62
CA GLY A 42 -3.48 -1.29 7.21
C GLY A 42 -3.53 -2.54 6.33
N GLY A 43 -4.53 -2.58 5.45
CA GLY A 43 -4.72 -3.69 4.52
C GLY A 43 -3.59 -3.82 3.50
N VAL A 44 -3.04 -2.69 3.02
CA VAL A 44 -1.99 -2.72 2.00
C VAL A 44 -0.70 -3.37 2.47
N ALA A 45 -0.35 -3.23 3.76
CA ALA A 45 0.82 -3.88 4.33
C ALA A 45 0.71 -5.41 4.26
N LEU A 46 -0.50 -5.97 4.40
CA LEU A 46 -0.74 -7.41 4.29
C LEU A 46 -0.60 -7.88 2.84
N ILE A 47 -1.05 -7.08 1.86
CA ILE A 47 -0.89 -7.37 0.43
C ILE A 47 0.60 -7.40 0.06
N VAL A 48 1.37 -6.37 0.47
CA VAL A 48 2.81 -6.31 0.19
C VAL A 48 3.55 -7.45 0.88
N TYR A 49 3.19 -7.76 2.13
CA TYR A 49 3.77 -8.90 2.85
C TYR A 49 3.53 -10.22 2.12
N ASP A 50 2.30 -10.45 1.65
CA ASP A 50 1.97 -11.62 0.82
C ASP A 50 2.82 -11.61 -0.47
N CYS A 51 2.83 -10.53 -1.24
CA CYS A 51 3.66 -10.45 -2.46
C CYS A 51 5.16 -10.74 -2.22
N CYS A 52 5.73 -10.29 -1.09
CA CYS A 52 7.15 -10.46 -0.80
C CYS A 52 7.51 -11.80 -0.14
N MET A 53 6.65 -12.32 0.75
CA MET A 53 6.95 -13.47 1.60
C MET A 53 6.15 -14.73 1.23
N ALA A 54 5.02 -14.58 0.53
CA ALA A 54 4.10 -15.67 0.30
C ALA A 54 4.45 -16.49 -0.94
N LYS A 55 4.93 -17.69 -0.62
CA LYS A 55 4.54 -18.94 -1.30
C LYS A 55 3.15 -19.43 -0.83
N THR A 56 2.30 -18.55 -0.29
CA THR A 56 1.00 -18.91 0.26
C THR A 56 -0.11 -18.57 -0.70
N HIS A 57 -0.97 -19.56 -0.98
CA HIS A 57 -2.25 -19.47 -1.68
C HIS A 57 -3.29 -18.67 -0.87
N ALA A 58 -2.88 -17.57 -0.23
CA ALA A 58 -3.79 -16.73 0.51
C ALA A 58 -4.71 -16.05 -0.50
N GLN A 59 -6.02 -16.09 -0.25
CA GLN A 59 -6.95 -15.32 -1.05
C GLN A 59 -6.66 -13.82 -0.88
N PRO A 60 -6.88 -12.99 -1.91
CA PRO A 60 -6.53 -11.59 -1.84
C PRO A 60 -7.20 -10.90 -0.67
N ILE A 61 -6.40 -10.10 0.01
CA ILE A 61 -6.86 -9.19 1.03
C ILE A 61 -7.16 -7.89 0.29
N GLY A 62 -8.38 -7.73 -0.21
CA GLY A 62 -8.80 -6.45 -0.80
C GLY A 62 -8.71 -5.34 0.26
N THR A 63 -8.18 -4.18 -0.13
CA THR A 63 -8.21 -2.94 0.67
C THR A 63 -8.87 -1.84 -0.15
N ALA A 64 -9.64 -0.97 0.49
CA ALA A 64 -10.33 0.14 -0.18
C ALA A 64 -9.51 1.43 -0.18
N ASP A 65 -8.53 1.50 0.71
CA ASP A 65 -7.68 2.65 0.97
C ASP A 65 -6.21 2.25 1.21
N LEU A 66 -5.36 3.28 1.23
CA LEU A 66 -3.92 3.17 1.49
C LEU A 66 -3.61 3.80 2.84
N ASP A 67 -3.19 2.97 3.78
CA ASP A 67 -2.74 3.40 5.09
C ASP A 67 -1.20 3.45 5.14
N PHE A 68 -0.69 4.55 5.68
CA PHE A 68 0.73 4.65 6.02
C PHE A 68 0.93 5.48 7.28
N LEU A 69 2.04 5.20 7.97
CA LEU A 69 2.51 5.89 9.15
C LEU A 69 3.69 6.78 8.77
N ILE A 70 3.73 7.96 9.37
CA ILE A 70 4.87 8.87 9.28
C ILE A 70 5.61 8.82 10.62
N PRO A 71 6.91 8.48 10.65
CA PRO A 71 7.71 8.54 11.86
C PRO A 71 7.67 9.94 12.46
N ARG A 72 7.71 10.06 13.79
CA ARG A 72 7.74 11.37 14.47
C ARG A 72 8.95 12.23 14.07
N ARG A 73 10.03 11.59 13.60
CA ARG A 73 11.25 12.22 13.09
C ARG A 73 11.61 11.55 11.76
N PRO A 74 10.96 11.93 10.65
CA PRO A 74 11.30 11.38 9.34
C PRO A 74 12.70 11.86 8.94
N VAL A 75 13.49 10.98 8.34
CA VAL A 75 14.85 11.32 7.85
C VAL A 75 14.71 11.70 6.39
N LEU A 76 14.65 13.00 6.13
CA LEU A 76 14.46 13.56 4.80
C LEU A 76 15.67 14.40 4.38
N PRO A 77 15.96 14.50 3.07
CA PRO A 77 16.88 15.49 2.55
C PRO A 77 16.49 16.91 2.96
N THR A 78 17.45 17.83 2.95
CA THR A 78 17.19 19.26 3.15
C THR A 78 16.34 19.83 2.01
N ASN A 79 15.50 20.83 2.32
CA ASN A 79 14.64 21.54 1.35
C ASN A 79 13.55 20.70 0.67
N ILE A 80 13.09 19.62 1.31
CA ILE A 80 11.96 18.83 0.82
C ILE A 80 10.64 19.49 1.22
N ALA A 81 9.71 19.58 0.26
CA ALA A 81 8.34 20.05 0.50
C ALA A 81 7.66 19.16 1.56
N SER A 82 6.75 19.73 2.36
CA SER A 82 5.98 18.93 3.32
C SER A 82 5.16 17.86 2.59
N LEU A 83 4.91 16.74 3.26
CA LEU A 83 4.07 15.67 2.68
C LEU A 83 2.69 16.20 2.28
N SER A 84 2.11 17.11 3.06
CA SER A 84 0.82 17.71 2.75
C SER A 84 0.85 18.55 1.47
N THR A 85 1.95 19.24 1.18
CA THR A 85 2.14 19.95 -0.09
C THR A 85 2.26 18.96 -1.24
N VAL A 86 3.12 17.94 -1.09
CA VAL A 86 3.27 16.89 -2.12
C VAL A 86 1.93 16.24 -2.46
N LEU A 87 1.15 15.85 -1.46
CA LEU A 87 -0.17 15.23 -1.68
C LEU A 87 -1.15 16.19 -2.37
N LYS A 88 -1.16 17.48 -2.01
CA LYS A 88 -1.98 18.48 -2.69
C LYS A 88 -1.60 18.66 -4.15
N ASP A 89 -0.30 18.68 -4.45
CA ASP A 89 0.22 18.83 -5.82
C ASP A 89 -0.13 17.61 -6.69
N LEU A 90 -0.33 16.45 -6.06
CA LEU A 90 -0.86 15.23 -6.70
C LEU A 90 -2.40 15.21 -6.82
N GLY A 91 -3.08 16.26 -6.37
CA GLY A 91 -4.54 16.40 -6.46
C GLY A 91 -5.32 15.80 -5.29
N PHE A 92 -4.66 15.34 -4.23
CA PHE A 92 -5.35 14.83 -3.03
C PHE A 92 -5.94 15.97 -2.20
N GLN A 93 -7.18 15.77 -1.73
CA GLN A 93 -7.83 16.68 -0.80
C GLN A 93 -7.56 16.25 0.64
N ILE A 94 -7.23 17.21 1.50
CA ILE A 94 -7.02 16.95 2.92
C ILE A 94 -8.37 16.99 3.62
N HIS A 95 -8.77 15.86 4.21
CA HIS A 95 -9.90 15.78 5.12
C HIS A 95 -9.38 15.65 6.56
N THR A 96 -9.67 16.64 7.40
CA THR A 96 -9.49 16.53 8.86
C THR A 96 -10.84 16.15 9.47
N LYS A 97 -10.85 15.13 10.33
CA LYS A 97 -12.02 14.85 11.18
C LYS A 97 -12.21 15.94 12.22
#